data_AF-A0A0J0XVD3-F1
#
_entry.id   AF-A0A0J0XVD3-F1
#
_cell.length_a   1.000
_cell.length_b   1.000
_cell.length_c   1.000
_cell.angle_alpha   90.00
_cell.angle_beta   90.00
_cell.angle_gamma   90.00
#
_symmetry.space_group_name_H-M   'P 1'
#
loop_
_entity.id
_entity.type
_entity.pdbx_description
1 polymer ?
#
loop_
_entity_poly.entity_id
_entity_poly.type
_entity_poly.pdbx_seq_one_letter_code
_entity_poly.pdbx_strand_id
1 'polypeptide(L)'
;MAEIPPGLALERFIADKFAALSLSVPSDDVEMMARFVEEDGIERADKLDGVRGMLEGAVDALPDDSALDPALAAIMDEQDRLAAAEAAAAAEEAEREAERERKKKVDVDAVLASMTEEEIAAARKAALLRQYAYVEGGEEERVEGPPRGAAKEEAEAKRAAEERRRLVEEALRLDGRKKKYRKQQIDDPLEWNNLNREKVQAVAAMQRAAHAEQAKARKERDKAALDKQRADQAKAKAERQKKAQKQERRA
;
A
#
# COMPACT_ATOMS: atom_id res chain seq x y z
N MET A 1 -11.00 -29.12 -16.93
CA MET A 1 -11.29 -28.94 -18.36
C MET A 1 -10.15 -28.12 -18.91
N ALA A 2 -9.47 -28.55 -19.96
CA ALA A 2 -8.39 -27.76 -20.54
C ALA A 2 -8.99 -26.48 -21.12
N GLU A 3 -8.55 -25.32 -20.64
CA GLU A 3 -8.92 -24.02 -21.20
C GLU A 3 -8.34 -23.96 -22.61
N ILE A 4 -9.22 -23.91 -23.61
CA ILE A 4 -8.81 -23.69 -25.00
C ILE A 4 -8.38 -22.21 -25.06
N PRO A 5 -7.17 -21.91 -25.56
CA PRO A 5 -6.73 -20.52 -25.67
C PRO A 5 -7.72 -19.73 -26.55
N PRO A 6 -7.94 -18.44 -26.25
CA PRO A 6 -9.01 -17.63 -26.86
C PRO A 6 -8.95 -17.62 -28.40
N GLY A 7 -7.76 -17.56 -29.00
CA GLY A 7 -7.61 -17.62 -30.46
C GLY A 7 -8.08 -18.93 -31.10
N LEU A 8 -7.75 -20.07 -30.48
CA LEU A 8 -8.26 -21.38 -30.96
C LEU A 8 -9.76 -21.53 -30.73
N ALA A 9 -10.36 -20.79 -29.78
CA ALA A 9 -11.79 -20.78 -29.58
C ALA A 9 -12.50 -19.97 -30.68
N LEU A 10 -11.95 -18.81 -31.05
CA LEU A 10 -12.47 -17.97 -32.13
C LEU A 10 -12.34 -18.64 -33.50
N GLU A 11 -11.19 -19.23 -33.82
CA GLU A 11 -10.97 -20.00 -35.06
C GLU A 11 -12.01 -21.11 -35.25
N ARG A 12 -12.26 -21.89 -34.20
CA ARG A 12 -13.26 -22.95 -34.23
C ARG A 12 -14.67 -22.41 -34.44
N PHE A 13 -15.01 -21.29 -33.79
CA PHE A 13 -16.31 -20.66 -33.96
C PHE A 13 -16.50 -20.14 -35.39
N ILE A 14 -15.48 -19.50 -35.97
CA ILE A 14 -15.50 -19.02 -37.36
C ILE A 14 -15.68 -20.20 -38.32
N ALA A 15 -14.91 -21.28 -38.15
CA ALA A 15 -15.04 -22.50 -38.95
C ALA A 15 -16.45 -23.10 -38.86
N ASP A 16 -17.03 -23.17 -37.65
CA ASP A 16 -18.39 -23.69 -37.44
C ASP A 16 -19.45 -22.79 -38.11
N LYS A 17 -19.28 -21.47 -38.09
CA LYS A 17 -20.19 -20.51 -38.74
C LYS A 17 -20.14 -20.61 -40.26
N PHE A 18 -18.96 -20.72 -40.84
CA PHE A 18 -18.83 -20.89 -42.29
C PHE A 18 -19.28 -22.28 -42.75
N ALA A 19 -19.01 -23.33 -41.97
CA ALA A 19 -19.56 -24.66 -42.24
C ALA A 19 -21.10 -24.67 -42.22
N ALA A 20 -21.73 -23.92 -41.31
CA ALA A 20 -23.19 -23.77 -41.26
C ALA A 20 -23.77 -23.07 -42.51
N LEU A 21 -22.97 -22.25 -43.19
CA LEU A 21 -23.29 -21.63 -44.48
C LEU A 21 -22.88 -22.48 -45.69
N SER A 22 -22.43 -23.72 -45.46
CA SER A 22 -21.87 -24.62 -46.49
C SER A 22 -20.63 -24.06 -47.19
N LEU A 23 -19.90 -23.17 -46.53
CA LEU A 23 -18.64 -22.60 -47.03
C LEU A 23 -17.47 -23.46 -46.57
N SER A 24 -16.63 -23.85 -47.53
CA SER A 24 -15.39 -24.57 -47.28
C SER A 24 -14.22 -23.59 -47.34
N VAL A 25 -13.93 -22.96 -46.19
CA VAL A 25 -12.81 -22.02 -46.05
C VAL A 25 -11.57 -22.78 -45.56
N PRO A 26 -10.39 -22.61 -46.18
CA PRO A 26 -9.14 -23.19 -45.70
C PRO A 26 -8.82 -22.78 -44.25
N SER A 27 -8.17 -23.67 -43.49
CA SER A 27 -7.81 -23.41 -42.08
C SER A 27 -6.95 -22.17 -41.92
N ASP A 28 -6.03 -21.93 -42.86
CA ASP A 28 -5.06 -20.83 -42.80
C ASP A 28 -5.77 -19.48 -42.99
N ASP A 29 -6.83 -19.45 -43.80
CA ASP A 29 -7.68 -18.27 -44.00
C ASP A 29 -8.56 -18.00 -42.77
N VAL A 30 -9.06 -19.05 -42.12
CA VAL A 30 -9.80 -18.93 -40.84
C VAL A 30 -8.90 -18.38 -39.74
N GLU A 31 -7.65 -18.84 -39.63
CA GLU A 31 -6.65 -18.32 -38.70
C GLU A 31 -6.35 -16.84 -38.98
N MET A 32 -6.17 -16.48 -40.25
CA MET A 32 -5.94 -15.09 -40.64
C MET A 32 -7.13 -14.18 -40.31
N MET A 33 -8.36 -14.65 -40.58
CA MET A 33 -9.58 -13.91 -40.23
C MET A 33 -9.72 -13.76 -38.71
N ALA A 34 -9.43 -14.81 -37.92
CA ALA A 34 -9.46 -14.75 -36.46
C ALA A 34 -8.49 -13.68 -35.94
N ARG A 35 -7.24 -13.67 -36.43
CA ARG A 35 -6.23 -12.66 -36.05
C ARG A 35 -6.63 -11.25 -36.42
N PHE A 36 -7.23 -11.06 -37.59
CA PHE A 36 -7.71 -9.75 -38.03
C PHE A 36 -8.85 -9.23 -37.15
N VAL A 37 -9.75 -10.13 -36.70
CA VAL A 37 -10.84 -9.79 -35.78
C VAL A 37 -10.32 -9.49 -34.37
N GLU A 38 -9.25 -10.16 -33.94
CA GLU A 38 -8.57 -9.89 -32.66
C GLU A 38 -7.78 -8.57 -32.65
N GLU A 39 -7.41 -8.02 -33.81
CA GLU A 39 -6.58 -6.81 -33.86
C GLU A 39 -7.29 -5.60 -33.22
N ASP A 40 -6.63 -5.03 -32.21
CA ASP A 40 -7.10 -3.84 -31.51
C ASP A 40 -6.89 -2.59 -32.37
N GLY A 41 -7.91 -1.73 -32.43
CA GLY A 41 -7.83 -0.43 -33.11
C GLY A 41 -8.52 -0.36 -34.48
N ILE A 42 -9.10 -1.47 -34.94
CA ILE A 42 -9.97 -1.49 -36.13
C ILE A 42 -11.43 -1.40 -35.67
N GLU A 43 -12.23 -0.54 -36.30
CA GLU A 43 -13.65 -0.41 -35.98
C GLU A 43 -14.42 -1.67 -36.41
N ARG A 44 -15.52 -1.96 -35.71
CA ARG A 44 -16.33 -3.15 -35.98
C ARG A 44 -16.86 -3.21 -37.42
N ALA A 45 -17.20 -2.06 -38.01
CA ALA A 45 -17.63 -1.99 -39.40
C ALA A 45 -16.51 -2.38 -40.36
N ASP A 46 -15.31 -1.84 -40.16
CA ASP A 46 -14.12 -2.16 -40.96
C ASP A 46 -13.70 -3.64 -40.80
N LYS A 47 -13.89 -4.22 -39.60
CA LYS A 47 -13.67 -5.65 -39.37
C LYS A 47 -14.64 -6.52 -40.18
N LEU A 48 -15.91 -6.15 -40.24
CA LEU A 48 -16.91 -6.87 -41.02
C LEU A 48 -16.58 -6.83 -42.51
N ASP A 49 -16.25 -5.64 -43.03
CA ASP A 49 -15.90 -5.45 -44.43
C ASP A 49 -14.58 -6.16 -44.79
N GLY A 50 -13.59 -6.13 -43.88
CA GLY A 50 -12.31 -6.81 -44.05
C GLY A 50 -12.44 -8.32 -44.07
N VAL A 51 -13.20 -8.92 -43.14
CA VAL A 51 -13.46 -10.37 -43.14
C VAL A 51 -14.27 -10.77 -44.37
N ARG A 52 -15.22 -9.95 -44.80
CA ARG A 52 -15.96 -10.17 -46.06
C ARG A 52 -15.01 -10.20 -47.25
N GLY A 53 -14.11 -9.21 -47.38
CA GLY A 53 -13.13 -9.17 -48.46
C GLY A 53 -12.14 -10.35 -48.45
N MET A 54 -11.74 -10.84 -47.26
CA MET A 54 -10.95 -12.07 -47.14
C MET A 54 -11.73 -13.30 -47.59
N LEU A 55 -13.03 -13.36 -47.27
CA LEU A 55 -13.90 -14.46 -47.67
C LEU A 55 -14.13 -14.48 -49.19
N GLU A 56 -14.31 -13.31 -49.82
CA GLU A 56 -14.37 -13.19 -51.28
C GLU A 56 -13.13 -13.73 -52.00
N GLY A 57 -11.95 -13.63 -51.36
CA GLY A 57 -10.71 -14.20 -51.88
C GLY A 57 -10.54 -15.70 -51.63
N ALA A 58 -11.22 -16.24 -50.61
CA ALA A 58 -11.07 -17.62 -50.15
C ALA A 58 -12.12 -18.59 -50.72
N VAL A 59 -13.30 -18.11 -51.14
CA VAL A 59 -14.37 -18.94 -51.72
C VAL A 59 -14.88 -18.41 -53.05
N ASP A 60 -15.18 -19.33 -53.97
CA ASP A 60 -15.59 -18.99 -55.35
C ASP A 60 -16.98 -18.34 -55.44
N ALA A 61 -17.86 -18.58 -54.46
CA ALA A 61 -19.21 -18.02 -54.43
C ALA A 61 -19.64 -17.76 -52.99
N LEU A 62 -20.04 -16.50 -52.72
CA LEU A 62 -20.61 -16.11 -51.45
C LEU A 62 -22.12 -16.37 -51.40
N PRO A 63 -22.66 -16.71 -50.22
CA PRO A 63 -24.09 -16.67 -49.97
C PRO A 63 -24.59 -15.22 -50.03
N ASP A 64 -25.90 -15.03 -50.20
CA ASP A 64 -26.52 -13.71 -50.16
C ASP A 64 -26.20 -12.97 -48.85
N ASP A 65 -26.06 -11.65 -48.91
CA ASP A 65 -25.75 -10.78 -47.76
C ASP A 65 -26.69 -11.01 -46.57
N SER A 66 -27.95 -11.38 -46.84
CA SER A 66 -28.95 -11.69 -45.79
C SER A 66 -28.60 -12.88 -44.90
N ALA A 67 -27.77 -13.81 -45.39
CA ALA A 67 -27.27 -14.96 -44.65
C ALA A 67 -25.83 -14.78 -44.14
N LEU A 68 -25.02 -14.03 -44.87
CA LEU A 68 -23.62 -13.76 -44.53
C LEU A 68 -23.49 -12.74 -43.39
N ASP A 69 -24.24 -11.65 -43.43
CA ASP A 69 -24.10 -10.54 -42.46
C ASP A 69 -24.40 -10.95 -41.02
N PRO A 70 -25.44 -11.77 -40.73
CA PRO A 70 -25.67 -12.27 -39.38
C PRO A 70 -24.54 -13.20 -38.90
N ALA A 71 -23.91 -13.96 -39.79
CA ALA A 71 -22.81 -14.84 -39.43
C ALA A 71 -21.55 -14.04 -39.09
N LEU A 72 -21.22 -13.02 -39.88
CA LEU A 72 -20.11 -12.11 -39.61
C LEU A 72 -20.35 -11.31 -38.33
N ALA A 73 -21.56 -10.81 -38.12
CA ALA A 73 -21.92 -10.12 -36.87
C ALA A 73 -21.77 -11.02 -35.64
N ALA A 74 -22.17 -12.30 -35.74
CA ALA A 74 -22.02 -13.27 -34.66
C ALA A 74 -20.57 -13.60 -34.34
N ILE A 75 -19.65 -13.54 -35.32
CA ILE A 75 -18.20 -13.70 -35.09
C ILE A 75 -17.67 -12.53 -34.27
N MET A 76 -18.09 -11.30 -34.57
CA MET A 76 -17.70 -10.12 -33.79
C MET A 76 -18.24 -10.18 -32.36
N ASP A 77 -19.51 -10.59 -32.18
CA ASP A 77 -20.10 -10.77 -30.85
C ASP A 77 -19.37 -11.84 -30.02
N GLU A 78 -18.89 -12.90 -30.66
CA GLU A 78 -18.10 -13.93 -30.00
C GLU A 78 -16.72 -13.42 -29.59
N GLN A 79 -16.07 -12.60 -30.42
CA GLN A 79 -14.80 -11.95 -30.04
C GLN A 79 -15.00 -11.00 -28.85
N ASP A 80 -16.06 -10.17 -28.86
CA ASP A 80 -16.41 -9.30 -27.73
C ASP A 80 -16.62 -10.12 -26.44
N ARG A 81 -17.29 -11.29 -26.53
CA ARG A 81 -17.50 -12.21 -25.41
C ARG A 81 -16.19 -12.79 -24.88
N LEU A 82 -15.28 -13.21 -25.76
CA LEU A 82 -13.99 -13.79 -25.40
C LEU A 82 -13.07 -12.72 -24.77
N ALA A 83 -13.03 -11.53 -25.35
CA ALA A 83 -12.27 -10.39 -24.81
C ALA A 83 -12.77 -9.98 -23.42
N ALA A 84 -14.09 -9.95 -23.20
CA ALA A 84 -14.67 -9.66 -21.89
C ALA A 84 -14.32 -10.73 -20.84
N ALA A 85 -14.29 -12.01 -21.23
CA ALA A 85 -13.90 -13.11 -20.36
C ALA A 85 -12.41 -13.04 -19.97
N GLU A 86 -11.54 -12.69 -20.92
CA GLU A 86 -10.10 -12.51 -20.67
C GLU A 86 -9.83 -11.29 -19.77
N ALA A 87 -10.49 -10.17 -20.01
CA ALA A 87 -10.39 -8.98 -19.17
C ALA A 87 -10.86 -9.26 -17.72
N ALA A 88 -11.91 -10.06 -17.56
CA ALA A 88 -12.39 -10.48 -16.23
C ALA A 88 -11.38 -11.40 -15.51
N ALA A 89 -10.79 -12.35 -16.23
CA ALA A 89 -9.76 -13.23 -15.68
C ALA A 89 -8.49 -12.45 -15.29
N ALA A 90 -8.05 -11.52 -16.15
CA ALA A 90 -6.92 -10.64 -15.86
C ALA A 90 -7.18 -9.72 -14.66
N ALA A 91 -8.41 -9.20 -14.52
CA ALA A 91 -8.80 -8.40 -13.36
C ALA A 91 -8.81 -9.22 -12.06
N GLU A 92 -9.29 -10.46 -12.09
CA GLU A 92 -9.26 -11.35 -10.93
C GLU A 92 -7.84 -11.74 -10.54
N GLU A 93 -6.96 -12.00 -11.51
CA GLU A 93 -5.55 -12.27 -11.25
C GLU A 93 -4.84 -11.05 -10.68
N ALA A 94 -5.09 -9.85 -11.23
CA ALA A 94 -4.55 -8.60 -10.70
C ALA A 94 -5.05 -8.32 -9.27
N GLU A 95 -6.30 -8.62 -8.94
CA GLU A 95 -6.83 -8.49 -7.59
C GLU A 95 -6.16 -9.48 -6.63
N ARG A 96 -6.00 -10.74 -7.05
CA ARG A 96 -5.29 -11.77 -6.27
C ARG A 96 -3.82 -11.42 -6.05
N GLU A 97 -3.16 -10.82 -7.04
CA GLU A 97 -1.78 -10.35 -6.91
C GLU A 97 -1.70 -9.13 -5.97
N ALA A 98 -2.60 -8.16 -6.11
CA ALA A 98 -2.69 -7.01 -5.21
C ALA A 98 -2.97 -7.43 -3.76
N GLU A 99 -3.81 -8.45 -3.54
CA GLU A 99 -4.06 -9.00 -2.20
C GLU A 99 -2.82 -9.70 -1.62
N ARG A 100 -2.06 -10.44 -2.45
CA ARG A 100 -0.76 -11.03 -2.06
C ARG A 100 0.27 -9.96 -1.72
N GLU A 101 0.34 -8.87 -2.47
CA GLU A 101 1.23 -7.75 -2.17
C GLU A 101 0.85 -7.01 -0.89
N ARG A 102 -0.45 -6.81 -0.63
CA ARG A 102 -0.95 -6.22 0.61
C ARG A 102 -0.58 -7.07 1.83
N LYS A 103 -0.72 -8.40 1.75
CA LYS A 103 -0.33 -9.33 2.82
C LYS A 103 1.19 -9.40 3.07
N LYS A 104 2.02 -9.03 2.08
CA LYS A 104 3.50 -8.98 2.21
C LYS A 104 4.02 -7.69 2.83
N LYS A 105 3.22 -6.63 2.94
CA LYS A 105 3.66 -5.39 3.62
C LYS A 105 3.65 -5.65 5.12
N VAL A 106 4.79 -6.11 5.65
CA VAL A 106 5.07 -6.08 7.08
C VAL A 106 4.84 -4.66 7.55
N ASP A 107 3.87 -4.46 8.43
CA ASP A 107 3.63 -3.17 9.07
C ASP A 107 4.79 -2.89 10.04
N VAL A 108 5.82 -2.26 9.48
CA VAL A 108 7.07 -1.94 10.18
C VAL A 108 6.80 -1.15 11.45
N ASP A 109 5.83 -0.25 11.43
CA ASP A 109 5.54 0.64 12.55
C ASP A 109 4.79 -0.12 13.65
N ALA A 110 3.83 -0.99 13.31
CA ALA A 110 3.15 -1.84 14.27
C ALA A 110 4.11 -2.87 14.92
N VAL A 111 5.00 -3.49 14.13
CA VAL A 111 5.96 -4.47 14.64
C VAL A 111 6.97 -3.81 15.58
N LEU A 112 7.54 -2.66 15.20
CA LEU A 112 8.51 -1.95 16.04
C LEU A 112 7.84 -1.32 17.29
N ALA A 113 6.59 -0.88 17.21
CA ALA A 113 5.84 -0.36 18.35
C ALA A 113 5.47 -1.45 19.38
N SER A 114 5.39 -2.71 18.96
CA SER A 114 5.10 -3.84 19.85
C SER A 114 6.31 -4.31 20.69
N MET A 115 7.50 -3.77 20.42
CA MET A 115 8.74 -4.14 21.09
C MET A 115 9.14 -3.09 22.13
N THR A 116 9.75 -3.53 23.21
CA THR A 116 10.38 -2.64 24.19
C THR A 116 11.69 -2.06 23.64
N GLU A 117 12.15 -0.93 24.18
CA GLU A 117 13.40 -0.28 23.72
C GLU A 117 14.63 -1.20 23.85
N GLU A 118 14.65 -2.04 24.89
CA GLU A 118 15.70 -3.03 25.12
C GLU A 118 15.70 -4.14 24.07
N GLU A 119 14.51 -4.62 23.69
CA GLU A 119 14.36 -5.64 22.63
C GLU A 119 14.74 -5.09 21.25
N ILE A 120 14.45 -3.81 20.97
CA ILE A 120 14.86 -3.15 19.72
C ILE A 120 16.39 -3.01 19.67
N ALA A 121 17.03 -2.64 20.79
CA ALA A 121 18.49 -2.54 20.87
C ALA A 121 19.17 -3.92 20.69
N ALA A 122 18.63 -4.96 21.32
CA ALA A 122 19.11 -6.33 21.17
C ALA A 122 18.95 -6.85 19.74
N ALA A 123 17.80 -6.62 19.11
CA ALA A 123 17.56 -6.99 17.71
C ALA A 123 18.50 -6.27 16.74
N ARG A 124 18.76 -4.97 16.96
CA ARG A 124 19.74 -4.19 16.18
C ARG A 124 21.16 -4.72 16.36
N LYS A 125 21.56 -5.04 17.59
CA LYS A 125 22.87 -5.64 17.89
C LYS A 125 23.02 -7.00 17.20
N ALA A 126 22.01 -7.86 17.27
CA ALA A 126 22.01 -9.16 16.61
C ALA A 126 22.07 -9.04 15.08
N ALA A 127 21.28 -8.14 14.49
CA ALA A 127 21.32 -7.87 13.04
C ALA A 127 22.69 -7.34 12.59
N LEU A 128 23.30 -6.45 13.38
CA LEU A 128 24.64 -5.92 13.11
C LEU A 128 25.70 -7.03 13.17
N LEU A 129 25.65 -7.90 14.18
CA LEU A 129 26.58 -9.01 14.32
C LEU A 129 26.48 -10.02 13.16
N ARG A 130 25.28 -10.27 12.64
CA ARG A 130 25.07 -11.06 11.41
C ARG A 130 25.64 -10.38 10.18
N GLN A 131 25.44 -9.07 10.02
CA GLN A 131 25.96 -8.31 8.88
C GLN A 131 27.49 -8.34 8.81
N TYR A 132 28.16 -8.36 9.96
CA TYR A 132 29.62 -8.46 10.05
C TYR A 132 30.11 -9.90 10.24
N ALA A 133 29.26 -10.90 10.03
CA ALA A 133 29.56 -12.33 10.12
C ALA A 133 30.17 -12.77 11.48
N TYR A 134 30.02 -11.99 12.55
CA TYR A 134 30.46 -12.38 13.90
C TYR A 134 29.51 -13.42 14.54
N VAL A 135 28.33 -13.61 13.97
CA VAL A 135 27.35 -14.62 14.36
C VAL A 135 26.74 -15.22 13.09
N GLU A 136 27.42 -16.18 12.47
CA GLU A 136 26.74 -17.15 11.61
C GLU A 136 25.98 -18.11 12.54
N GLY A 137 24.65 -18.01 12.56
CA GLY A 137 23.78 -18.87 13.37
C GLY A 137 23.75 -18.47 14.86
N GLY A 138 22.76 -17.67 15.25
CA GLY A 138 22.52 -17.40 16.67
C GLY A 138 22.04 -18.66 17.39
N GLU A 139 22.83 -19.13 18.36
CA GLU A 139 22.51 -20.16 19.36
C GLU A 139 21.67 -21.33 18.83
N GLU A 140 22.31 -22.23 18.10
CA GLU A 140 22.02 -23.65 18.28
C GLU A 140 22.49 -24.04 19.69
N GLU A 141 21.74 -23.62 20.70
CA GLU A 141 21.81 -24.31 21.98
C GLU A 141 21.32 -25.74 21.69
N ARG A 142 22.28 -26.66 21.54
CA ARG A 142 22.03 -28.10 21.52
C ARG A 142 21.44 -28.48 22.88
N VAL A 143 20.15 -28.27 23.05
CA VAL A 143 19.41 -28.86 24.15
C VAL A 143 19.21 -30.32 23.78
N GLU A 144 19.95 -31.19 24.47
CA GLU A 144 19.71 -32.63 24.53
C GLU A 144 18.21 -32.89 24.69
N GLY A 145 17.65 -33.71 23.80
CA GLY A 145 16.21 -33.82 23.59
C GLY A 145 15.43 -34.25 24.85
N PRO A 146 14.30 -33.59 25.17
CA PRO A 146 13.36 -34.05 26.18
C PRO A 146 12.13 -34.76 25.54
N PRO A 147 11.33 -35.51 26.34
CA PRO A 147 10.63 -36.72 25.91
C PRO A 147 9.35 -36.44 25.11
N ARG A 148 8.97 -37.44 24.29
CA ARG A 148 7.77 -37.43 23.43
C ARG A 148 6.51 -37.06 24.22
N GLY A 149 5.97 -35.87 23.96
CA GLY A 149 4.65 -35.43 24.44
C GLY A 149 4.29 -33.96 24.17
N ALA A 150 5.27 -33.04 24.22
CA ALA A 150 5.05 -31.59 24.08
C ALA A 150 5.47 -31.00 22.71
N ALA A 151 5.81 -31.86 21.75
CA ALA A 151 6.54 -31.47 20.54
C ALA A 151 5.76 -30.65 19.50
N LYS A 152 4.42 -30.57 19.58
CA LYS A 152 3.63 -29.77 18.62
C LYS A 152 3.47 -28.32 19.06
N GLU A 153 3.18 -28.08 20.35
CA GLU A 153 3.07 -26.73 20.90
C GLU A 153 4.45 -26.05 20.97
N GLU A 154 5.52 -26.77 21.32
CA GLU A 154 6.88 -26.21 21.24
C GLU A 154 7.36 -25.98 19.80
N ALA A 155 6.97 -26.82 18.84
CA ALA A 155 7.29 -26.60 17.43
C ALA A 155 6.51 -25.42 16.83
N GLU A 156 5.25 -25.23 17.21
CA GLU A 156 4.46 -24.06 16.83
C GLU A 156 4.96 -22.79 17.53
N ALA A 157 5.35 -22.86 18.80
CA ALA A 157 5.97 -21.74 19.52
C ALA A 157 7.34 -21.38 18.92
N LYS A 158 8.13 -22.37 18.51
CA LYS A 158 9.42 -22.15 17.81
C LYS A 158 9.21 -21.54 16.43
N ARG A 159 8.23 -22.01 15.66
CA ARG A 159 7.86 -21.41 14.37
C ARG A 159 7.34 -19.99 14.53
N ALA A 160 6.49 -19.72 15.52
CA ALA A 160 6.01 -18.38 15.82
C ALA A 160 7.15 -17.44 16.27
N ALA A 161 8.13 -17.95 17.03
CA ALA A 161 9.30 -17.19 17.42
C ALA A 161 10.24 -16.91 16.23
N GLU A 162 10.44 -17.88 15.33
CA GLU A 162 11.22 -17.71 14.10
C GLU A 162 10.54 -16.75 13.12
N GLU A 163 9.22 -16.84 12.96
CA GLU A 163 8.41 -15.90 12.17
C GLU A 163 8.47 -14.49 12.77
N ARG A 164 8.34 -14.35 14.09
CA ARG A 164 8.49 -13.05 14.77
C ARG A 164 9.90 -12.48 14.59
N ARG A 165 10.95 -13.31 14.71
CA ARG A 165 12.35 -12.89 14.46
C ARG A 165 12.54 -12.44 13.00
N ARG A 166 11.97 -13.16 12.05
CA ARG A 166 12.02 -12.83 10.61
C ARG A 166 11.30 -11.51 10.30
N LEU A 167 10.12 -11.30 10.86
CA LEU A 167 9.36 -10.05 10.72
C LEU A 167 10.12 -8.85 11.31
N VAL A 168 10.77 -9.02 12.46
CA VAL A 168 11.61 -7.97 13.09
C VAL A 168 12.85 -7.64 12.25
N GLU A 169 13.53 -8.66 11.72
CA GLU A 169 14.70 -8.47 10.86
C GLU A 169 14.32 -7.79 9.52
N GLU A 170 13.19 -8.18 8.94
CA GLU A 170 12.66 -7.57 7.73
C GLU A 170 12.24 -6.11 7.96
N ALA A 171 11.58 -5.83 9.09
CA ALA A 171 11.22 -4.48 9.51
C ALA A 171 12.47 -3.58 9.68
N LEU A 172 13.52 -4.07 10.35
CA LEU A 172 14.78 -3.34 10.51
C LEU A 172 15.49 -3.09 9.17
N ARG A 173 15.45 -4.06 8.26
CA ARG A 173 16.03 -3.92 6.91
C ARG A 173 15.28 -2.88 6.07
N LEU A 174 13.94 -2.87 6.14
CA LEU A 174 13.09 -1.91 5.44
C LEU A 174 13.25 -0.50 6.03
N ASP A 175 13.38 -0.34 7.34
CA ASP A 175 13.68 0.94 7.99
C ASP A 175 15.04 1.50 7.52
N GLY A 176 16.07 0.64 7.46
CA GLY A 176 17.37 1.00 6.92
C GLY A 176 17.33 1.43 5.44
N ARG A 177 16.47 0.80 4.62
CA ARG A 177 16.24 1.17 3.22
C ARG A 177 15.48 2.49 3.08
N LYS A 178 14.44 2.74 3.89
CA LYS A 178 13.75 4.05 3.96
C LYS A 178 14.73 5.17 4.32
N LYS A 179 15.70 4.89 5.20
CA LYS A 179 16.77 5.85 5.54
C LYS A 179 17.72 6.13 4.36
N LYS A 180 18.09 5.10 3.59
CA LYS A 180 18.92 5.25 2.38
C LYS A 180 18.19 5.98 1.25
N TYR A 181 16.92 5.65 1.03
CA TYR A 181 16.08 6.31 0.02
C TYR A 181 15.85 7.78 0.33
N ARG A 182 15.57 8.13 1.60
CA ARG A 182 15.54 9.53 2.06
C ARG A 182 16.86 10.27 1.83
N LYS A 183 18.00 9.60 1.96
CA LYS A 183 19.31 10.20 1.64
C LYS A 183 19.53 10.42 0.14
N GLN A 184 18.95 9.57 -0.72
CA GLN A 184 19.06 9.71 -2.18
C GLN A 184 18.13 10.78 -2.75
N GLN A 185 17.01 11.09 -2.10
CA GLN A 185 16.11 12.17 -2.51
C GLN A 185 16.57 13.57 -2.06
N ILE A 186 17.54 13.64 -1.16
CA ILE A 186 18.10 14.89 -0.68
C ILE A 186 19.34 15.16 -1.53
N ASP A 187 19.34 16.18 -2.38
CA ASP A 187 20.47 16.49 -3.27
C ASP A 187 21.61 17.29 -2.56
N ASP A 188 21.38 17.77 -1.33
CA ASP A 188 22.36 18.56 -0.57
C ASP A 188 23.13 17.71 0.47
N PRO A 189 24.46 17.56 0.35
CA PRO A 189 25.31 16.84 1.30
C PRO A 189 25.27 17.34 2.76
N LEU A 190 24.90 18.62 2.99
CA LEU A 190 24.73 19.15 4.35
C LEU A 190 23.44 18.62 5.02
N GLU A 191 22.42 18.32 4.24
CA GLU A 191 21.17 17.75 4.73
C GLU A 191 21.31 16.23 5.02
N TRP A 192 22.28 15.55 4.39
CA TRP A 192 22.62 14.14 4.69
C TRP A 192 23.13 13.91 6.11
N ASN A 193 23.81 14.92 6.68
CA ASN A 193 24.34 14.86 8.04
C ASN A 193 23.30 15.17 9.12
N ASN A 194 22.12 15.68 8.74
CA ASN A 194 21.08 16.05 9.69
C ASN A 194 19.76 15.34 9.41
N LEU A 195 19.77 14.01 9.27
CA LEU A 195 18.54 13.19 9.26
C LEU A 195 17.71 13.33 10.55
N ASN A 196 18.24 13.98 11.59
CA ASN A 196 17.52 14.36 12.78
C ASN A 196 16.94 15.78 12.70
N ARG A 197 17.04 16.50 11.57
CA ARG A 197 16.60 17.89 11.44
C ARG A 197 15.15 18.08 11.86
N GLU A 198 14.24 17.19 11.46
CA GLU A 198 12.84 17.24 11.89
C GLU A 198 12.69 17.01 13.39
N LYS A 199 13.43 16.06 13.98
CA LYS A 199 13.43 15.83 15.43
C LYS A 199 14.03 17.00 16.19
N VAL A 200 15.12 17.59 15.70
CA VAL A 200 15.77 18.78 16.28
C VAL A 200 14.88 20.01 16.15
N GLN A 201 14.18 20.17 15.03
CA GLN A 201 13.19 21.23 14.84
C GLN A 201 11.98 21.04 15.75
N ALA A 202 11.47 19.81 15.90
CA ALA A 202 10.38 19.50 16.82
C ALA A 202 10.77 19.75 18.27
N VAL A 203 11.96 19.32 18.69
CA VAL A 203 12.52 19.59 20.03
C VAL A 203 12.74 21.09 20.23
N ALA A 204 13.29 21.80 19.25
CA ALA A 204 13.48 23.25 19.33
C ALA A 204 12.14 24.02 19.37
N ALA A 205 11.12 23.57 18.63
CA ALA A 205 9.78 24.13 18.67
C ALA A 205 9.12 23.90 20.04
N MET A 206 9.25 22.69 20.60
CA MET A 206 8.76 22.36 21.94
C MET A 206 9.46 23.20 23.02
N GLN A 207 10.78 23.40 22.94
CA GLN A 207 11.53 24.25 23.86
C GLN A 207 11.09 25.72 23.76
N ARG A 208 10.88 26.25 22.55
CA ARG A 208 10.33 27.61 22.36
C ARG A 208 8.93 27.75 22.94
N ALA A 209 8.06 26.75 22.76
CA ALA A 209 6.73 26.73 23.34
C ALA A 209 6.79 26.71 24.87
N ALA A 210 7.65 25.88 25.47
CA ALA A 210 7.86 25.83 26.91
C ALA A 210 8.37 27.17 27.47
N HIS A 211 9.29 27.85 26.79
CA HIS A 211 9.75 29.18 27.20
C HIS A 211 8.66 30.25 27.07
N ALA A 212 7.81 30.18 26.04
CA ALA A 212 6.68 31.09 25.88
C ALA A 212 5.65 30.91 27.01
N GLU A 213 5.33 29.66 27.38
CA GLU A 213 4.43 29.35 28.49
C GLU A 213 5.01 29.79 29.85
N GLN A 214 6.30 29.56 30.10
CA GLN A 214 6.96 30.07 31.31
C GLN A 214 6.96 31.60 31.38
N ALA A 215 7.12 32.29 30.26
CA ALA A 215 7.03 33.75 30.21
C ALA A 215 5.62 34.26 30.49
N LYS A 216 4.58 33.59 29.96
CA LYS A 216 3.18 33.90 30.28
C LYS A 216 2.88 33.68 31.76
N ALA A 217 3.29 32.54 32.31
CA ALA A 217 3.08 32.22 33.73
C ALA A 217 3.76 33.23 34.68
N ARG A 218 4.95 33.73 34.33
CA ARG A 218 5.61 34.82 35.08
C ARG A 218 4.80 36.12 35.02
N LYS A 219 4.36 36.53 33.83
CA LYS A 219 3.51 37.73 33.67
C LYS A 219 2.20 37.62 34.43
N GLU A 220 1.56 36.45 34.42
CA GLU A 220 0.32 36.19 35.18
C GLU A 220 0.56 36.25 36.69
N ARG A 221 1.67 35.68 37.18
CA ARG A 221 2.07 35.76 38.58
C ARG A 221 2.34 37.21 39.01
N ASP A 222 3.05 37.98 38.21
CA ASP A 222 3.34 39.38 38.49
C ASP A 222 2.06 40.24 38.47
N LYS A 223 1.16 39.98 37.53
CA LYS A 223 -0.16 40.63 37.48
C LYS A 223 -1.00 40.30 38.73
N ALA A 224 -1.05 39.02 39.13
CA ALA A 224 -1.76 38.60 40.32
C ALA A 224 -1.17 39.22 41.61
N ALA A 225 0.16 39.37 41.68
CA ALA A 225 0.83 40.05 42.80
C ALA A 225 0.46 41.55 42.87
N LEU A 226 0.43 42.24 41.72
CA LEU A 226 0.01 43.64 41.63
C LEU A 226 -1.47 43.82 42.00
N ASP A 227 -2.35 42.93 41.53
CA ASP A 227 -3.77 42.98 41.85
C ASP A 227 -4.01 42.74 43.35
N LYS A 228 -3.23 41.84 43.98
CA LYS A 228 -3.24 41.65 45.42
C LYS A 228 -2.80 42.91 46.18
N GLN A 229 -1.70 43.54 45.76
CA GLN A 229 -1.26 44.81 46.38
C GLN A 229 -2.31 45.92 46.26
N ARG A 230 -2.98 46.04 45.10
CA ARG A 230 -4.06 46.99 44.89
C ARG A 230 -5.26 46.70 45.80
N ALA A 231 -5.63 45.43 45.94
CA ALA A 231 -6.73 45.01 46.82
C ALA A 231 -6.42 45.31 48.30
N ASP A 232 -5.19 45.03 48.76
CA ASP A 232 -4.77 45.29 50.14
C ASP A 232 -4.71 46.80 50.43
N GLN A 233 -4.24 47.62 49.48
CA GLN A 233 -4.29 49.08 49.60
C GLN A 233 -5.74 49.62 49.63
N ALA A 234 -6.63 49.08 48.80
CA ALA A 234 -8.04 49.47 48.78
C ALA A 234 -8.73 49.12 50.10
N LYS A 235 -8.47 47.93 50.66
CA LYS A 235 -8.96 47.52 51.99
C LYS A 235 -8.44 48.44 53.09
N ALA A 236 -7.13 48.74 53.09
CA ALA A 236 -6.54 49.64 54.08
C ALA A 236 -7.12 51.06 54.00
N LYS A 237 -7.36 51.60 52.79
CA LYS A 237 -8.03 52.90 52.59
C LYS A 237 -9.48 52.86 53.08
N ALA A 238 -10.23 51.81 52.76
CA ALA A 238 -11.60 51.65 53.22
C ALA A 238 -11.70 51.53 54.75
N GLU A 239 -10.78 50.83 55.40
CA GLU A 239 -10.72 50.77 56.87
C GLU A 239 -10.37 52.12 57.51
N ARG A 240 -9.42 52.88 56.93
CA ARG A 240 -9.11 54.24 57.38
C ARG A 240 -10.30 55.18 57.26
N GLN A 241 -11.02 55.13 56.15
CA GLN A 241 -12.26 55.90 55.95
C GLN A 241 -13.34 55.50 56.97
N LYS A 242 -13.55 54.19 57.21
CA LYS A 242 -14.49 53.71 58.23
C LYS A 242 -14.10 54.15 59.65
N LYS A 243 -12.81 54.19 59.97
CA LYS A 243 -12.31 54.69 61.28
C LYS A 243 -12.51 56.20 61.40
N ALA A 244 -12.18 56.98 60.37
CA ALA A 244 -12.39 58.43 60.33
C ALA A 244 -13.87 58.80 60.49
N GLN A 245 -14.78 58.16 59.73
CA GLN A 245 -16.23 58.37 59.87
C GLN A 245 -16.76 57.99 61.27
N LYS A 246 -16.18 56.99 61.93
CA LYS A 246 -16.54 56.65 63.32
C LYS A 246 -16.05 57.69 64.32
N GLN A 247 -14.92 58.34 64.06
CA GLN A 247 -14.38 59.41 64.91
C GLN A 247 -15.19 60.70 64.75
N GLU A 248 -15.57 61.07 63.52
CA GLU A 248 -16.46 62.21 63.25
C GLU A 248 -17.88 62.04 63.81
N ARG A 249 -18.33 60.80 64.02
CA ARG A 249 -19.60 60.51 64.72
C ARG A 249 -19.51 60.56 66.25
N ARG A 250 -18.29 60.59 66.80
CA ARG A 250 -18.04 60.60 68.26
C ARG A 250 -17.56 61.96 68.77
N ALA A 251 -17.03 62.81 67.90
CA ALA A 251 -16.78 64.22 68.13
C ALA A 251 -18.06 65.02 67.90
#